data_AF-L2FP79-F1
#
_entry.id   AF-L2FP79-F1
#
_cell.length_a   1.000
_cell.length_b   1.000
_cell.length_c   1.000
_cell.angle_alpha   90.00
_cell.angle_beta   90.00
_cell.angle_gamma   90.00
#
_symmetry.space_group_name_H-M   'P 1'
#
loop_
_entity.id
_entity.type
_entity.pdbx_description
1 polymer ?
#
loop_
_entity_poly.entity_id
_entity_poly.type
_entity_poly.pdbx_seq_one_letter_code
_entity_poly.pdbx_strand_id
1 'polypeptide(L)'
;MSLNTNGGIIIYLRQEGRGIGLGEKLKAYNLQDLGSDTVEANLLLRHPADARSYGLATAMLLDLGQHEVRLLTNNPDKIRAGRGGFRSQEVEGYLKTKIEKMGHMLDMGGMPS
;
A
#
# COMPACT_ATOMS: atom_id res chain seq x y z
N MET A 1 11.30 -0.53 35.64
CA MET A 1 10.45 0.28 34.75
C MET A 1 11.07 0.19 33.36
N SER A 2 10.58 -0.74 32.51
CA SER A 2 11.15 -0.92 31.17
C SER A 2 10.57 0.17 30.26
N LEU A 3 11.42 1.11 29.83
CA LEU A 3 11.06 2.08 28.81
C LEU A 3 10.89 1.31 27.50
N ASN A 4 9.65 1.14 27.07
CA ASN A 4 9.32 0.52 25.80
C ASN A 4 9.65 1.51 24.67
N THR A 5 10.93 1.72 24.35
CA THR A 5 11.37 2.54 23.22
C THR A 5 11.23 1.77 21.91
N ASN A 6 10.00 1.38 21.56
CA ASN A 6 9.70 0.87 20.22
C ASN A 6 9.60 2.05 19.25
N GLY A 7 10.75 2.50 18.75
CA GLY A 7 10.85 3.47 17.66
C GLY A 7 10.75 2.80 16.29
N GLY A 8 10.56 3.60 15.25
CA GLY A 8 10.51 3.13 13.86
C GLY A 8 10.62 4.28 12.87
N ILE A 9 10.80 3.94 11.59
CA ILE A 9 10.94 4.90 10.50
C ILE A 9 9.70 4.80 9.61
N ILE A 10 9.09 5.95 9.30
CA ILE A 10 8.04 6.06 8.29
C ILE A 10 8.62 6.75 7.07
N ILE A 11 8.60 6.07 5.92
CA ILE A 11 9.01 6.63 4.64
C ILE A 11 7.77 7.01 3.86
N TYR A 12 7.60 8.31 3.65
CA TYR A 12 6.50 8.85 2.88
C TYR A 12 6.92 9.11 1.43
N LEU A 13 6.55 8.21 0.53
CA LEU A 13 6.78 8.38 -0.91
C LEU A 13 5.58 9.10 -1.55
N ARG A 14 5.84 10.19 -2.28
CA ARG A 14 4.82 10.93 -3.03
C ARG A 14 4.45 10.22 -4.34
N GLN A 15 3.80 9.06 -4.25
CA GLN A 15 3.40 8.23 -5.40
C GLN A 15 1.87 8.01 -5.44
N GLU A 16 1.15 9.12 -5.61
CA GLU A 16 -0.31 9.14 -5.66
C GLU A 16 -0.86 8.32 -6.84
N GLY A 17 -2.05 7.74 -6.70
CA GLY A 17 -2.73 7.00 -7.78
C GLY A 17 -2.02 5.70 -8.19
N ARG A 18 -1.22 5.08 -7.33
CA ARG A 18 -0.30 3.97 -7.72
C ARG A 18 0.78 4.41 -8.72
N GLY A 19 1.25 5.64 -8.61
CA GLY A 19 2.36 6.16 -9.44
C GLY A 19 1.93 6.88 -10.72
N ILE A 20 0.65 6.86 -11.08
CA ILE A 20 0.11 7.60 -12.24
C ILE A 20 -0.12 9.09 -11.94
N GLY A 21 -0.12 9.48 -10.66
CA GLY A 21 -0.35 10.85 -10.23
C GLY A 21 -1.83 11.19 -9.97
N LEU A 22 -2.04 12.35 -9.33
CA LEU A 22 -3.36 12.77 -8.87
C LEU A 22 -4.32 13.12 -10.02
N GLY A 23 -3.83 13.75 -11.09
CA GLY A 23 -4.67 14.14 -12.24
C GLY A 23 -5.26 12.92 -12.96
N GLU A 24 -4.44 11.89 -13.16
CA GLU A 24 -4.87 10.62 -13.75
C GLU A 24 -5.84 9.86 -12.85
N LYS A 25 -5.62 9.91 -11.53
CA LYS A 25 -6.59 9.39 -10.54
C LYS A 25 -7.94 10.07 -10.67
N LEU A 26 -7.99 11.40 -10.81
CA LEU A 26 -9.24 12.15 -10.99
C LEU A 26 -9.95 11.78 -12.30
N LYS A 27 -9.21 11.57 -13.40
CA LYS A 27 -9.81 11.08 -14.65
C LYS A 27 -10.46 9.70 -14.49
N ALA A 28 -9.82 8.79 -13.75
CA ALA A 28 -10.37 7.48 -13.47
C ALA A 28 -11.66 7.55 -12.62
N TYR A 29 -11.75 8.51 -11.69
CA TYR A 29 -12.99 8.77 -10.95
C TYR A 29 -14.11 9.29 -11.86
N ASN A 30 -13.81 10.26 -12.73
CA ASN A 30 -14.81 10.79 -13.65
C ASN A 30 -15.39 9.70 -14.57
N LEU A 31 -14.57 8.73 -15.01
CA LEU A 31 -15.04 7.60 -15.81
C LEU A 31 -15.91 6.64 -14.99
N GLN A 32 -15.59 6.43 -13.71
CA GLN A 32 -16.44 5.64 -12.82
C GLN A 32 -17.78 6.31 -12.54
N ASP A 33 -17.81 7.63 -12.37
CA ASP A 33 -19.04 8.40 -12.18
C ASP A 33 -19.95 8.35 -13.42
N LEU A 34 -19.37 8.12 -14.59
CA LEU A 34 -20.08 7.90 -15.86
C LEU A 34 -20.56 6.45 -16.05
N GLY A 35 -20.29 5.58 -15.08
CA GLY A 35 -20.80 4.20 -15.02
C GLY A 35 -19.79 3.11 -15.41
N SER A 36 -18.54 3.46 -15.75
CA SER A 36 -17.50 2.45 -15.98
C SER A 36 -17.08 1.79 -14.68
N ASP A 37 -16.79 0.50 -14.72
CA ASP A 37 -16.18 -0.14 -13.56
C ASP A 37 -14.72 0.31 -13.36
N THR A 38 -14.17 0.04 -12.18
CA THR A 38 -12.80 0.46 -11.82
C THR A 38 -11.73 -0.14 -12.75
N VAL A 39 -11.97 -1.33 -13.30
CA VAL A 39 -11.04 -2.02 -14.21
C VAL A 39 -11.12 -1.39 -15.60
N GLU A 40 -12.33 -1.17 -16.10
CA GLU A 40 -12.64 -0.53 -17.38
C GLU A 40 -12.09 0.90 -17.44
N ALA A 41 -12.27 1.70 -16.38
CA ALA A 41 -11.72 3.05 -16.30
C ALA A 41 -10.18 3.08 -16.42
N ASN A 42 -9.48 2.14 -15.77
CA ASN A 42 -8.02 2.03 -15.87
C ASN A 42 -7.56 1.55 -17.27
N LEU A 43 -8.31 0.63 -17.89
CA LEU A 43 -8.07 0.16 -19.26
C LEU A 43 -8.24 1.28 -20.29
N LEU A 44 -9.32 2.05 -20.16
CA LEU A 44 -9.59 3.22 -21.03
C LEU A 44 -8.47 4.26 -20.95
N LEU A 45 -7.92 4.48 -19.75
CA LEU A 45 -6.81 5.40 -19.52
C LEU A 45 -5.43 4.80 -19.80
N ARG A 46 -5.37 3.52 -20.20
CA ARG A 46 -4.13 2.75 -20.44
C ARG A 46 -3.16 2.80 -19.25
N HIS A 47 -3.70 2.84 -18.04
CA HIS A 47 -2.90 2.92 -16.83
C HIS A 47 -2.31 1.55 -16.50
N PRO A 48 -1.04 1.50 -16.07
CA PRO A 48 -0.47 0.28 -15.51
C PRO A 48 -1.18 -0.09 -14.20
N ALA A 49 -1.30 -1.39 -13.93
CA ALA A 49 -1.95 -1.87 -12.70
C ALA A 49 -1.27 -1.35 -11.42
N ASP A 50 0.05 -1.15 -11.47
CA ASP A 50 0.87 -0.47 -10.47
C ASP A 50 2.13 0.11 -11.14
N ALA A 51 2.36 1.42 -11.03
CA ALA A 51 3.56 2.11 -11.52
C ALA A 51 4.50 2.55 -10.38
N ARG A 52 4.25 2.12 -9.14
CA ARG A 52 5.07 2.50 -7.99
C ARG A 52 6.46 1.88 -8.06
N SER A 53 7.44 2.65 -7.59
CA SER A 53 8.81 2.18 -7.42
C SER A 53 9.28 2.42 -5.99
N TYR A 54 9.75 1.37 -5.33
CA TYR A 54 10.16 1.42 -3.93
C TYR A 54 11.69 1.52 -3.75
N GLY A 55 12.47 1.56 -4.84
CA GLY A 55 13.93 1.67 -4.78
C GLY A 55 14.40 2.94 -4.05
N LEU A 56 13.66 4.05 -4.17
CA LEU A 56 13.97 5.28 -3.43
C LEU A 56 13.83 5.10 -1.91
N ALA A 57 12.82 4.36 -1.45
CA ALA A 57 12.70 4.03 -0.04
C ALA A 57 13.86 3.15 0.43
N THR A 58 14.33 2.23 -0.43
CA THR A 58 15.51 1.42 -0.13
C THR A 58 16.76 2.29 0.03
N ALA A 59 16.99 3.22 -0.88
CA ALA A 59 18.11 4.15 -0.82
C ALA A 59 18.06 5.05 0.43
N MET A 60 16.88 5.57 0.79
CA MET A 60 16.69 6.37 2.01
C MET A 60 17.04 5.59 3.28
N LEU A 61 16.67 4.30 3.37
CA LEU A 61 17.00 3.47 4.53
C LEU A 61 18.50 3.19 4.62
N LEU A 62 19.16 2.92 3.49
CA LEU A 62 20.59 2.73 3.42
C LEU A 62 21.37 4.00 3.82
N ASP A 63 20.92 5.17 3.36
CA ASP A 63 21.50 6.46 3.73
C ASP A 63 21.38 6.74 5.24
N LEU A 64 20.28 6.30 5.86
CA LEU A 64 20.08 6.31 7.32
C LEU A 64 20.82 5.18 8.06
N GLY A 65 21.67 4.41 7.38
CA GLY A 65 22.46 3.30 7.95
C GLY A 65 21.65 2.06 8.31
N GLN A 66 20.42 1.92 7.80
CA GLN A 66 19.54 0.80 8.10
C GLN A 66 19.71 -0.32 7.07
N HIS A 67 20.48 -1.34 7.44
CA HIS A 67 20.78 -2.52 6.59
C HIS A 67 19.91 -3.75 6.91
N GLU A 68 19.13 -3.68 7.98
CA GLU A 68 18.18 -4.72 8.38
C GLU A 68 16.97 -4.04 9.02
N VAL A 69 15.78 -4.28 8.47
CA VAL A 69 14.55 -3.64 8.93
C VAL A 69 13.43 -4.65 9.05
N ARG A 70 12.54 -4.45 10.02
CA ARG A 70 11.28 -5.20 10.09
C ARG A 70 10.22 -4.42 9.32
N LEU A 71 9.90 -4.88 8.11
CA LEU A 71 8.99 -4.14 7.24
C LEU A 71 7.53 -4.45 7.58
N LEU A 72 6.77 -3.42 7.93
CA LEU A 72 5.32 -3.51 8.11
C LEU A 72 4.62 -3.33 6.74
N THR A 73 4.47 -4.41 5.99
CA THR A 73 3.82 -4.40 4.67
C THR A 73 3.07 -5.69 4.38
N ASN A 74 2.01 -5.58 3.57
CA ASN A 74 1.34 -6.70 2.90
C ASN A 74 1.57 -6.70 1.37
N ASN A 75 2.34 -5.72 0.85
CA ASN A 75 2.69 -5.65 -0.56
C ASN A 75 4.02 -6.39 -0.81
N PRO A 76 4.03 -7.51 -1.57
CA PRO A 76 5.24 -8.26 -1.90
C PRO A 76 6.26 -7.44 -2.73
N ASP A 77 5.82 -6.42 -3.45
CA ASP A 77 6.71 -5.56 -4.24
C ASP A 77 7.62 -4.71 -3.35
N LYS A 78 7.12 -4.29 -2.18
CA LYS A 78 7.94 -3.58 -1.17
C LYS A 78 9.00 -4.50 -0.57
N ILE A 79 8.68 -5.78 -0.39
CA ILE A 79 9.63 -6.79 0.10
C ILE A 79 10.72 -7.03 -0.94
N ARG A 80 10.35 -7.21 -2.23
CA ARG A 80 11.33 -7.39 -3.32
C ARG A 80 12.27 -6.19 -3.46
N ALA A 81 11.76 -4.97 -3.34
CA ALA A 81 12.60 -3.77 -3.39
C ALA A 81 13.63 -3.71 -2.25
N GLY A 82 13.34 -4.32 -1.10
CA GLY A 82 14.28 -4.46 0.01
C GLY A 82 15.39 -5.48 -0.25
N ARG A 83 15.14 -6.55 -1.02
CA ARG A 83 16.10 -7.66 -1.24
C ARG A 83 17.43 -7.24 -1.89
N GLY A 84 17.51 -6.05 -2.50
CA GLY A 84 18.74 -5.47 -3.04
C GLY A 84 19.51 -4.54 -2.08
N GLY A 85 18.98 -4.25 -0.88
CA GLY A 85 19.57 -3.27 0.06
C GLY A 85 19.46 -3.61 1.55
N PHE A 86 18.50 -4.42 1.99
CA PHE A 86 18.38 -4.86 3.39
C PHE A 86 17.51 -6.11 3.57
N ARG A 87 17.70 -6.83 4.69
CA ARG A 87 16.86 -7.97 5.09
C ARG A 87 15.53 -7.49 5.69
N SER A 88 14.42 -8.15 5.35
CA SER A 88 13.07 -7.82 5.81
C SER A 88 12.35 -9.04 6.39
N GLN A 89 11.85 -8.94 7.62
CA GLN A 89 10.89 -9.90 8.20
C GLN A 89 9.46 -9.35 8.07
N GLU A 90 8.55 -10.18 7.57
CA GLU A 90 7.13 -9.85 7.42
C GLU A 90 6.44 -9.83 8.79
N VAL A 91 5.44 -8.94 8.95
CA VAL A 91 4.59 -8.92 10.14
C VAL A 91 3.22 -9.41 9.75
N GLU A 92 3.04 -10.72 9.90
CA GLU A 92 1.85 -11.50 9.50
C GLU A 92 0.54 -11.12 10.25
N GLY A 93 0.56 -10.10 11.12
CA GLY A 93 -0.58 -9.73 11.96
C GLY A 93 -1.57 -8.72 11.36
N TYR A 94 -1.14 -7.86 10.42
CA TYR A 94 -1.97 -6.71 9.99
C TYR A 94 -3.13 -7.11 9.06
N LEU A 95 -2.95 -8.17 8.27
CA LEU A 95 -4.01 -8.73 7.42
C LEU A 95 -5.16 -9.32 8.25
N LYS A 96 -4.85 -9.96 9.38
CA LYS A 96 -5.86 -10.55 10.27
C LYS A 96 -6.81 -9.49 10.82
N THR A 97 -6.26 -8.36 11.30
CA THR A 97 -7.07 -7.24 11.77
C THR A 97 -7.88 -6.58 10.65
N LYS A 98 -7.34 -6.49 9.42
CA LYS A 98 -8.09 -5.92 8.28
C LYS A 98 -9.22 -6.82 7.80
N ILE A 99 -9.02 -8.15 7.82
CA ILE A 99 -10.06 -9.13 7.51
C ILE A 99 -11.16 -9.11 8.59
N GLU A 100 -10.80 -9.06 9.87
CA GLU A 100 -11.76 -8.91 10.97
C GLU A 100 -12.54 -7.59 10.87
N LYS A 101 -11.86 -6.46 10.62
CA LYS A 101 -12.48 -5.13 10.55
C LYS A 101 -13.35 -4.93 9.29
N MET A 102 -13.03 -5.57 8.17
CA MET A 102 -13.91 -5.59 6.99
C MET A 102 -15.02 -6.64 7.11
N GLY A 103 -14.78 -7.76 7.80
CA GLY A 103 -15.81 -8.74 8.15
C GLY A 103 -16.91 -8.15 9.04
N HIS A 104 -16.54 -7.28 9.98
CA HIS A 104 -17.49 -6.52 10.79
C HIS A 104 -18.23 -5.40 10.04
N MET A 105 -17.78 -4.98 8.86
CA MET A 105 -18.50 -4.04 7.99
C MET A 105 -19.48 -4.73 7.01
N LEU A 106 -19.42 -6.06 6.90
CA LEU A 106 -20.35 -6.85 6.07
C LEU A 106 -21.58 -7.35 6.84
N ASP A 107 -21.65 -7.10 8.15
CA ASP A 107 -22.81 -7.43 8.97
C ASP A 107 -23.48 -6.16 9.52
N MET A 108 -24.14 -5.43 8.62
CA MET A 108 -25.11 -4.38 8.94
C MET A 108 -26.02 -4.21 7.72
N GLY A 109 -26.99 -5.12 7.60
CA GLY A 109 -27.96 -5.10 6.53
C GLY A 109 -28.78 -6.36 6.48
N GLY A 110 -29.47 -6.68 7.58
CA GLY A 110 -30.60 -7.58 7.51
C GLY A 110 -31.55 -7.10 6.40
N MET A 111 -31.92 -8.00 5.50
CA MET A 111 -33.11 -7.82 4.68
C MET A 111 -34.27 -8.57 5.34
N PRO A 112 -35.45 -7.92 5.45
CA PRO A 112 -36.60 -8.43 6.19
C PRO A 112 -37.38 -9.51 5.44
N SER A 113 -37.96 -10.41 6.24
CA SER A 113 -39.02 -11.42 5.99
C SER A 113 -38.99 -12.23 4.70
#